data_AF-A0A7J6J2Q6-F1
#
_entry.id   AF-A0A7J6J2Q6-F1
#
_cell.length_a   1.000
_cell.length_b   1.000
_cell.length_c   1.000
_cell.angle_alpha   90.00
_cell.angle_beta   90.00
_cell.angle_gamma   90.00
#
_symmetry.space_group_name_H-M   'P 1'
#
loop_
_entity.id
_entity.type
_entity.pdbx_description
1 polymer ?
#
loop_
_entity_poly.entity_id
_entity_poly.type
_entity_poly.pdbx_seq_one_letter_code
_entity_poly.pdbx_strand_id
1 'polypeptide(L)'
;MRSARVNVKAALAAYRSHVASRNRQVLEVYVPFIAAAETDLDDGEDLDRLRMESLRGLLSADEDCFAELGISTPGDVLDRYDALVPRLGLDGVTSPQAREGMRSKMWGEYFDVVLRELRRTCLEEVWESIGVPEELRVLAEEVDAVDGPGLAKDRTAFFWWGLRDRLWGTAAAGREFERRTAERVMMPTEAKQMSGLGPGWEVAGGWELGEGREEGWFCAVYCRRAGDEGGWRWRYTFVSQWVYSSRVFGSVAEFLGWYCTFNEGELPRAEELNADDILAGLF
;
A
#
# COMPACT_ATOMS: atom_id res chain seq x y z
N MET A 1 -6.71 -23.95 -4.61
CA MET A 1 -5.31 -23.48 -4.76
C MET A 1 -5.05 -22.80 -6.11
N ARG A 2 -5.23 -23.43 -7.28
CA ARG A 2 -5.03 -22.75 -8.59
C ARG A 2 -5.91 -21.51 -8.81
N SER A 3 -7.18 -21.56 -8.41
CA SER A 3 -8.12 -20.42 -8.59
C SER A 3 -7.71 -19.17 -7.78
N ALA A 4 -7.37 -19.33 -6.49
CA ALA A 4 -6.93 -18.21 -5.65
C ALA A 4 -5.64 -17.55 -6.19
N ARG A 5 -4.65 -18.35 -6.61
CA ARG A 5 -3.41 -17.83 -7.19
C ARG A 5 -3.65 -17.03 -8.47
N VAL A 6 -4.46 -17.56 -9.39
CA VAL A 6 -4.80 -16.88 -10.64
C VAL A 6 -5.55 -15.59 -10.37
N ASN A 7 -6.51 -15.61 -9.44
CA ASN A 7 -7.34 -14.44 -9.12
C ASN A 7 -6.53 -13.32 -8.46
N VAL A 8 -5.67 -13.63 -7.48
CA VAL A 8 -4.84 -12.62 -6.80
C VAL A 8 -3.85 -11.98 -7.78
N LYS A 9 -3.15 -12.78 -8.60
CA LYS A 9 -2.20 -12.23 -9.59
C LYS A 9 -2.89 -11.36 -10.64
N ALA A 10 -4.05 -11.80 -11.14
CA ALA A 10 -4.82 -11.02 -12.11
C ALA A 10 -5.35 -9.71 -11.50
N ALA A 11 -5.89 -9.76 -10.28
CA ALA A 11 -6.37 -8.57 -9.58
C ALA A 11 -5.24 -7.59 -9.24
N LEU A 12 -4.07 -8.11 -8.83
CA LEU A 12 -2.88 -7.30 -8.58
C LEU A 12 -2.37 -6.65 -9.86
N ALA A 13 -2.34 -7.37 -10.98
CA ALA A 13 -1.96 -6.80 -12.27
C ALA A 13 -2.92 -5.69 -12.71
N ALA A 14 -4.23 -5.90 -12.54
CA ALA A 14 -5.24 -4.88 -12.83
C ALA A 14 -5.09 -3.65 -11.92
N TYR A 15 -4.89 -3.86 -10.61
CA TYR A 15 -4.60 -2.80 -9.64
C TYR A 15 -3.39 -1.98 -10.07
N ARG A 16 -2.24 -2.63 -10.34
CA ARG A 16 -1.00 -1.97 -10.75
C ARG A 16 -1.18 -1.17 -12.03
N SER A 17 -1.85 -1.75 -13.02
CA SER A 17 -2.12 -1.08 -14.29
C SER A 17 -2.99 0.16 -14.12
N HIS A 18 -4.04 0.09 -13.30
CA HIS A 18 -4.92 1.23 -13.05
C HIS A 18 -4.18 2.35 -12.35
N VAL A 19 -3.49 2.03 -11.24
CA VAL A 19 -2.75 3.04 -10.45
C VAL A 19 -1.62 3.66 -11.25
N ALA A 20 -0.84 2.86 -11.99
CA ALA A 20 0.21 3.38 -12.86
C ALA A 20 -0.34 4.27 -13.97
N SER A 21 -1.46 3.89 -14.59
CA SER A 21 -2.10 4.74 -15.62
C SER A 21 -2.60 6.05 -15.01
N ARG A 22 -3.19 6.00 -13.82
CA ARG A 22 -3.73 7.18 -13.14
C ARG A 22 -2.62 8.14 -12.74
N ASN A 23 -1.54 7.62 -12.14
CA ASN A 23 -0.39 8.43 -11.76
C ASN A 23 0.32 9.05 -12.98
N ARG A 24 0.35 8.35 -14.12
CA ARG A 24 0.86 8.92 -15.38
C ARG A 24 0.04 10.13 -15.82
N GLN A 25 -1.29 10.04 -15.79
CA GLN A 25 -2.18 11.16 -16.14
C GLN A 25 -1.96 12.38 -15.25
N VAL A 26 -1.71 12.16 -13.95
CA VAL A 26 -1.37 13.24 -13.01
C VAL A 26 -0.04 13.89 -13.40
N LEU A 27 0.98 13.10 -13.72
CA LEU A 27 2.28 13.63 -14.15
C LEU A 27 2.25 14.30 -15.53
N GLU A 28 1.36 13.88 -16.43
CA GLU A 28 1.13 14.55 -17.72
C GLU A 28 0.63 15.99 -17.56
N VAL A 29 0.12 16.36 -16.37
CA VAL A 29 -0.23 17.75 -16.01
C VAL A 29 0.93 18.44 -15.29
N TYR A 30 1.47 17.83 -14.24
CA TYR A 30 2.50 18.48 -13.42
C TYR A 30 3.82 18.66 -14.15
N VAL A 31 4.27 17.69 -14.96
CA VAL A 31 5.59 17.74 -15.62
C VAL A 31 5.69 18.93 -16.59
N PRO A 32 4.74 19.13 -17.54
CA PRO A 32 4.78 20.31 -18.40
C PRO A 32 4.62 21.62 -17.63
N PHE A 33 3.79 21.64 -16.59
CA PHE A 33 3.61 22.83 -15.76
C PHE A 33 4.92 23.23 -15.06
N ILE A 34 5.60 22.28 -14.40
CA ILE A 34 6.88 22.52 -13.75
C ILE A 34 7.95 22.95 -14.77
N ALA A 35 7.97 22.31 -15.95
CA ALA A 35 8.92 22.67 -17.01
C ALA A 35 8.77 24.14 -17.48
N ALA A 36 7.54 24.65 -17.49
CA ALA A 36 7.21 26.00 -17.92
C ALA A 36 7.13 27.01 -16.77
N ALA A 37 7.21 26.56 -15.50
CA ALA A 37 7.08 27.41 -14.34
C ALA A 37 8.21 28.46 -14.31
N GLU A 38 7.82 29.73 -14.20
CA GLU A 38 8.71 30.85 -13.96
C GLU A 38 8.41 31.39 -12.56
N THR A 39 9.42 31.92 -11.89
CA THR A 39 9.24 32.59 -10.59
C THR A 39 10.06 33.87 -10.57
N ASP A 40 9.48 34.91 -9.96
CA ASP A 40 10.14 36.18 -9.69
C ASP A 40 10.85 36.17 -8.33
N LEU A 41 10.85 35.04 -7.63
CA LEU A 41 11.58 34.85 -6.38
C LEU A 41 13.09 34.94 -6.68
N ASP A 42 13.68 36.11 -6.44
CA ASP A 42 15.12 36.36 -6.52
C ASP A 42 15.83 35.76 -5.30
N ASP A 43 15.83 34.42 -5.23
CA ASP A 43 16.49 33.63 -4.20
C ASP A 43 17.92 33.21 -4.60
N GLY A 44 18.35 33.59 -5.83
CA GLY A 44 19.66 33.24 -6.39
C GLY A 44 19.81 31.77 -6.71
N GLU A 45 18.73 30.98 -6.66
CA GLU A 45 18.74 29.57 -7.04
C GLU A 45 18.59 29.41 -8.56
N ASP A 46 19.30 28.44 -9.12
CA ASP A 46 19.13 28.07 -10.53
C ASP A 46 17.70 27.53 -10.74
N LEU A 47 16.91 28.20 -11.56
CA LEU A 47 15.52 27.83 -11.86
C LEU A 47 15.40 26.37 -12.33
N ASP A 48 16.37 25.87 -13.10
CA ASP A 48 16.36 24.48 -13.54
C ASP A 48 16.60 23.52 -12.38
N ARG A 49 17.41 23.91 -11.39
CA ARG A 49 17.57 23.16 -10.15
C ARG A 49 16.26 23.12 -9.35
N LEU A 50 15.58 24.26 -9.17
CA LEU A 50 14.30 24.34 -8.48
C LEU A 50 13.23 23.43 -9.10
N ARG A 51 13.11 23.45 -10.44
CA ARG A 51 12.20 22.57 -11.18
C ARG A 51 12.47 21.10 -10.91
N MET A 52 13.75 20.70 -10.92
CA MET A 52 14.15 19.32 -10.65
C MET A 52 13.95 18.93 -9.18
N GLU A 53 14.19 19.84 -8.24
CA GLU A 53 13.92 19.63 -6.81
C GLU A 53 12.42 19.45 -6.54
N SER A 54 11.58 20.31 -7.12
CA SER A 54 10.13 20.19 -7.08
C SER A 54 9.65 18.82 -7.60
N LEU A 55 10.12 18.39 -8.78
CA LEU A 55 9.78 17.07 -9.34
C LEU A 55 10.21 15.89 -8.47
N ARG A 56 11.41 15.96 -7.89
CA ARG A 56 11.88 14.96 -6.94
C ARG A 56 10.98 14.91 -5.70
N GLY A 57 10.60 16.08 -5.18
CA GLY A 57 9.63 16.20 -4.08
C GLY A 57 8.28 15.56 -4.41
N LEU A 58 7.70 15.90 -5.56
CA LEU A 58 6.43 15.35 -6.05
C LEU A 58 6.43 13.82 -6.11
N LEU A 59 7.53 13.24 -6.58
CA LEU A 59 7.70 11.79 -6.75
C LEU A 59 8.27 11.11 -5.50
N SER A 60 8.69 11.86 -4.48
CA SER A 60 9.49 11.38 -3.36
C SER A 60 10.72 10.58 -3.82
N ALA A 61 11.36 11.06 -4.88
CA ALA A 61 12.57 10.47 -5.46
C ALA A 61 13.82 11.18 -4.94
N ASP A 62 14.91 10.43 -4.79
CA ASP A 62 16.24 11.01 -4.53
C ASP A 62 16.97 11.37 -5.84
N GLU A 63 18.06 12.11 -5.70
CA GLU A 63 18.89 12.55 -6.82
C GLU A 63 19.56 11.36 -7.54
N ASP A 64 19.98 10.35 -6.79
CA ASP A 64 20.62 9.14 -7.32
C ASP A 64 19.66 8.37 -8.25
N CYS A 65 18.38 8.24 -7.88
CA CYS A 65 17.37 7.60 -8.71
C CYS A 65 17.21 8.29 -10.07
N PHE A 66 17.24 9.63 -10.09
CA PHE A 66 17.14 10.40 -11.34
C PHE A 66 18.42 10.23 -12.17
N ALA A 67 19.59 10.32 -11.53
CA ALA A 67 20.87 10.15 -12.20
C ALA A 67 21.02 8.76 -12.84
N GLU A 68 20.65 7.69 -12.14
CA GLU A 68 20.68 6.31 -12.64
C GLU A 68 19.79 6.11 -13.88
N LEU A 69 18.66 6.83 -13.95
CA LEU A 69 17.70 6.75 -15.05
C LEU A 69 17.97 7.76 -16.16
N GLY A 70 18.99 8.61 -16.01
CA GLY A 70 19.33 9.66 -16.95
C GLY A 70 18.24 10.74 -17.05
N ILE A 71 17.55 11.03 -15.94
CA ILE A 71 16.53 12.08 -15.85
C ILE A 71 17.26 13.38 -15.50
N SER A 72 17.35 14.28 -16.47
CA SER A 72 18.08 15.55 -16.36
C SER A 72 17.19 16.78 -16.55
N THR A 73 16.02 16.59 -17.15
CA THR A 73 15.00 17.62 -17.36
C THR A 73 13.63 17.11 -16.91
N PRO A 74 12.66 18.01 -16.67
CA PRO A 74 11.29 17.61 -16.38
C PRO A 74 10.69 16.63 -17.39
N GLY A 75 10.89 16.87 -18.69
CA GLY A 75 10.34 16.04 -19.76
C GLY A 75 10.79 14.58 -19.69
N ASP A 76 12.03 14.35 -19.24
CA ASP A 76 12.60 13.00 -19.11
C ASP A 76 11.78 12.11 -18.16
N VAL A 77 11.04 12.68 -17.20
CA VAL A 77 10.17 11.92 -16.28
C VAL A 77 9.09 11.13 -17.03
N LEU A 78 8.45 11.74 -18.03
CA LEU A 78 7.41 11.07 -18.82
C LEU A 78 8.01 10.04 -19.78
N ASP A 79 9.18 10.34 -20.35
CA ASP A 79 9.91 9.42 -21.24
C ASP A 79 10.47 8.20 -20.50
N ARG A 80 10.79 8.36 -19.21
CA ARG A 80 11.30 7.29 -18.32
C ARG A 80 10.26 6.72 -17.38
N TYR A 81 8.98 7.05 -17.56
CA TYR A 81 7.91 6.67 -16.64
C TYR A 81 7.89 5.18 -16.31
N ASP A 82 7.94 4.32 -17.33
CA ASP A 82 7.88 2.86 -17.13
C ASP A 82 9.07 2.32 -16.32
N ALA A 83 10.23 2.98 -16.39
CA ALA A 83 11.40 2.63 -15.58
C ALA A 83 11.30 3.18 -14.14
N LEU A 84 10.61 4.31 -13.95
CA LEU A 84 10.34 4.90 -12.63
C LEU A 84 9.29 4.11 -11.83
N VAL A 85 8.27 3.56 -12.51
CA VAL A 85 7.16 2.84 -11.86
C VAL A 85 7.63 1.84 -10.80
N PRO A 86 8.50 0.85 -11.11
CA PRO A 86 8.92 -0.13 -10.11
C PRO A 86 9.90 0.43 -9.06
N ARG A 87 10.60 1.54 -9.34
CA ARG A 87 11.57 2.16 -8.42
C ARG A 87 10.88 2.96 -7.32
N LEU A 88 9.82 3.68 -7.69
CA LEU A 88 9.09 4.60 -6.81
C LEU A 88 7.71 4.05 -6.40
N GLY A 89 7.38 2.84 -6.84
CA GLY A 89 6.09 2.21 -6.61
C GLY A 89 4.93 3.01 -7.21
N LEU A 90 5.10 3.62 -8.39
CA LEU A 90 4.05 4.45 -9.02
C LEU A 90 2.84 3.64 -9.49
N ASP A 91 2.89 2.31 -9.37
CA ASP A 91 1.79 1.37 -9.55
C ASP A 91 1.13 0.98 -8.21
N GLY A 92 1.45 1.69 -7.13
CA GLY A 92 0.82 1.54 -5.82
C GLY A 92 1.29 0.31 -5.05
N VAL A 93 2.48 -0.23 -5.36
CA VAL A 93 3.09 -1.35 -4.64
C VAL A 93 4.58 -1.13 -4.40
N THR A 94 5.09 -1.69 -3.31
CA THR A 94 6.53 -1.79 -3.10
C THR A 94 7.03 -3.09 -3.74
N SER A 95 7.89 -2.92 -4.75
CA SER A 95 8.48 -4.04 -5.48
C SER A 95 9.57 -4.76 -4.65
N PRO A 96 9.80 -6.06 -4.91
CA PRO A 96 10.91 -6.82 -4.33
C PRO A 96 12.26 -6.09 -4.39
N GLN A 97 12.81 -5.72 -3.25
CA GLN A 97 14.18 -5.17 -3.19
C GLN A 97 15.24 -6.22 -2.85
N ALA A 98 14.86 -7.23 -2.06
CA ALA A 98 15.76 -8.30 -1.65
C ALA A 98 15.89 -9.38 -2.74
N ARG A 99 17.06 -10.04 -2.81
CA ARG A 99 17.25 -11.24 -3.63
C ARG A 99 16.21 -12.31 -3.26
N GLU A 100 15.69 -13.03 -4.26
CA GLU A 100 14.58 -13.99 -4.11
C GLU A 100 14.73 -14.93 -2.91
N GLY A 101 15.89 -15.58 -2.73
CA GLY A 101 16.11 -16.49 -1.61
C GLY A 101 16.09 -15.82 -0.22
N MET A 102 16.52 -14.56 -0.14
CA MET A 102 16.44 -13.77 1.09
C MET A 102 14.99 -13.33 1.37
N ARG A 103 14.28 -12.91 0.33
CA ARG A 103 12.86 -12.52 0.41
C ARG A 103 11.98 -13.67 0.88
N SER A 104 12.13 -14.86 0.30
CA SER A 104 11.36 -16.04 0.71
C SER A 104 11.58 -16.39 2.19
N LYS A 105 12.82 -16.24 2.68
CA LYS A 105 13.13 -16.41 4.10
C LYS A 105 12.45 -15.36 4.98
N MET A 106 12.49 -14.09 4.58
CA MET A 106 11.85 -12.99 5.32
C MET A 106 10.34 -13.18 5.43
N TRP A 107 9.69 -13.63 4.36
CA TRP A 107 8.26 -13.96 4.36
C TRP A 107 7.93 -15.17 5.22
N GLY A 108 8.77 -16.20 5.21
CA GLY A 108 8.64 -17.34 6.12
C GLY A 108 8.66 -16.88 7.58
N GLU A 109 9.65 -16.08 7.96
CA GLU A 109 9.77 -15.52 9.32
C GLU A 109 8.55 -14.66 9.69
N TYR A 110 8.05 -13.81 8.79
CA TYR A 110 6.84 -13.02 9.02
C TYR A 110 5.62 -13.90 9.29
N PHE A 111 5.35 -14.87 8.41
CA PHE A 111 4.16 -15.71 8.52
C PHE A 111 4.24 -16.71 9.69
N ASP A 112 5.44 -17.14 10.07
CA ASP A 112 5.65 -17.97 11.26
C ASP A 112 5.26 -17.21 12.54
N VAL A 113 5.65 -15.93 12.64
CA VAL A 113 5.25 -15.07 13.76
C VAL A 113 3.73 -14.87 13.78
N VAL A 114 3.13 -14.49 12.64
CA VAL A 114 1.67 -14.30 12.54
C VAL A 114 0.92 -15.58 12.93
N LEU A 115 1.33 -16.74 12.42
CA LEU A 115 0.68 -18.01 12.73
C LEU A 115 0.81 -18.39 14.20
N ARG A 116 2.00 -18.20 14.78
CA ARG A 116 2.24 -18.48 16.20
C ARG A 116 1.33 -17.63 17.09
N GLU A 117 1.24 -16.33 16.82
CA GLU A 117 0.41 -15.42 17.60
C GLU A 117 -1.09 -15.65 17.37
N LEU A 118 -1.51 -15.98 16.14
CA LEU A 118 -2.90 -16.35 15.87
C LEU A 118 -3.30 -17.57 16.70
N ARG A 119 -2.45 -18.60 16.76
CA ARG A 119 -2.71 -19.80 17.57
C ARG A 119 -2.71 -19.54 19.08
N ARG A 120 -2.05 -18.47 19.54
CA ARG A 120 -2.06 -18.07 20.95
C ARG A 120 -3.33 -17.33 21.34
N THR A 121 -3.93 -16.62 20.39
CA THR A 121 -5.00 -15.64 20.65
C THR A 121 -6.36 -16.07 20.12
N CYS A 122 -6.41 -16.99 19.15
CA CYS A 122 -7.65 -17.40 18.51
C CYS A 122 -8.62 -18.13 19.46
N LEU A 123 -9.88 -18.24 19.03
CA LEU A 123 -10.83 -19.13 19.70
C LEU A 123 -10.35 -20.58 19.64
N GLU A 124 -10.57 -21.31 20.73
CA GLU A 124 -10.19 -22.72 20.86
C GLU A 124 -10.80 -23.58 19.74
N GLU A 125 -12.05 -23.29 19.35
CA GLU A 125 -12.78 -24.03 18.30
C GLU A 125 -12.09 -24.02 16.93
N VAL A 126 -11.24 -23.02 16.66
CA VAL A 126 -10.54 -22.89 15.37
C VAL A 126 -9.06 -23.17 15.43
N TRP A 127 -8.48 -23.43 16.61
CA TRP A 127 -7.03 -23.51 16.82
C TRP A 127 -6.30 -24.45 15.84
N GLU A 128 -6.89 -25.61 15.53
CA GLU A 128 -6.33 -26.58 14.57
C GLU A 128 -6.46 -26.13 13.12
N SER A 129 -7.50 -25.36 12.81
CA SER A 129 -7.89 -24.98 11.44
C SER A 129 -7.38 -23.61 11.01
N ILE A 130 -7.12 -22.72 11.97
CA ILE A 130 -6.68 -21.36 11.68
C ILE A 130 -5.27 -21.40 11.12
N GLY A 131 -5.07 -20.68 10.03
CA GLY A 131 -3.80 -20.57 9.35
C GLY A 131 -3.75 -19.30 8.54
N VAL A 132 -2.55 -18.91 8.13
CA VAL A 132 -2.38 -17.77 7.22
C VAL A 132 -3.15 -18.05 5.92
N PRO A 133 -4.01 -17.14 5.46
CA PRO A 133 -4.76 -17.26 4.21
C PRO A 133 -3.81 -17.36 3.02
N GLU A 134 -4.11 -18.31 2.14
CA GLU A 134 -3.32 -18.56 0.94
C GLU A 134 -3.25 -17.33 0.02
N GLU A 135 -4.30 -16.51 -0.03
CA GLU A 135 -4.32 -15.30 -0.86
C GLU A 135 -3.23 -14.29 -0.46
N LEU A 136 -2.94 -14.15 0.84
CA LEU A 136 -1.87 -13.26 1.30
C LEU A 136 -0.49 -13.86 1.09
N ARG A 137 -0.35 -15.20 1.11
CA ARG A 137 0.90 -15.85 0.70
C ARG A 137 1.18 -15.60 -0.78
N VAL A 138 0.17 -15.73 -1.63
CA VAL A 138 0.30 -15.40 -3.06
C VAL A 138 0.64 -13.92 -3.25
N LEU A 139 -0.01 -13.01 -2.51
CA LEU A 139 0.29 -11.58 -2.60
C LEU A 139 1.76 -11.29 -2.20
N ALA A 140 2.24 -11.92 -1.13
CA ALA A 140 3.62 -11.82 -0.64
C ALA A 140 4.67 -12.37 -1.64
N GLU A 141 4.30 -13.34 -2.48
CA GLU A 141 5.19 -13.78 -3.57
C GLU A 141 5.40 -12.68 -4.62
N GLU A 142 4.42 -11.78 -4.80
CA GLU A 142 4.44 -10.76 -5.86
C GLU A 142 4.98 -9.40 -5.38
N VAL A 143 4.60 -8.95 -4.18
CA VAL A 143 4.93 -7.60 -3.67
C VAL A 143 5.38 -7.62 -2.21
N ASP A 144 6.22 -6.65 -1.81
CA ASP A 144 6.62 -6.49 -0.40
C ASP A 144 5.57 -5.71 0.41
N ALA A 145 4.80 -4.83 -0.24
CA ALA A 145 3.65 -4.11 0.32
C ALA A 145 2.69 -3.62 -0.79
N VAL A 146 1.44 -3.29 -0.43
CA VAL A 146 0.49 -2.59 -1.32
C VAL A 146 0.27 -1.17 -0.80
N ASP A 147 0.97 -0.21 -1.40
CA ASP A 147 1.09 1.12 -0.80
C ASP A 147 -0.11 2.05 -1.03
N GLY A 148 -1.11 1.59 -1.79
CA GLY A 148 -2.28 2.39 -2.14
C GLY A 148 -2.13 3.19 -3.43
N PRO A 149 -3.25 3.68 -3.96
CA PRO A 149 -3.29 4.50 -5.17
C PRO A 149 -2.71 5.90 -4.91
N GLY A 150 -2.28 6.56 -6.00
CA GLY A 150 -1.77 7.93 -5.96
C GLY A 150 -0.24 8.05 -5.91
N LEU A 151 0.24 9.28 -6.09
CA LEU A 151 1.64 9.65 -5.87
C LEU A 151 1.97 9.59 -4.38
N ALA A 152 3.26 9.49 -4.04
CA ALA A 152 3.71 9.29 -2.66
C ALA A 152 3.11 10.29 -1.64
N LYS A 153 2.95 11.56 -2.03
CA LYS A 153 2.35 12.62 -1.19
C LYS A 153 0.84 12.43 -0.95
N ASP A 154 0.15 11.84 -1.92
CA ASP A 154 -1.30 11.68 -1.93
C ASP A 154 -1.75 10.34 -1.35
N ARG A 155 -0.81 9.39 -1.12
CA ARG A 155 -1.11 8.09 -0.51
C ARG A 155 -1.62 8.31 0.91
N THR A 156 -2.92 8.06 1.09
CA THR A 156 -3.58 8.22 2.38
C THR A 156 -3.79 6.90 3.09
N ALA A 157 -3.45 5.76 2.51
CA ALA A 157 -3.74 4.46 3.11
C ALA A 157 -2.79 3.41 2.54
N PHE A 158 -2.38 2.46 3.38
CA PHE A 158 -1.47 1.37 3.02
C PHE A 158 -2.13 0.04 3.38
N PHE A 159 -2.63 -0.67 2.38
CA PHE A 159 -3.11 -2.02 2.57
C PHE A 159 -1.94 -2.98 2.57
N TRP A 160 -1.80 -3.83 3.59
CA TRP A 160 -0.71 -4.81 3.63
C TRP A 160 0.68 -4.17 3.64
N TRP A 161 1.14 -3.83 4.83
CA TRP A 161 2.50 -3.40 5.11
C TRP A 161 3.56 -4.47 4.80
N GLY A 162 3.20 -5.75 4.94
CA GLY A 162 4.08 -6.84 4.54
C GLY A 162 5.49 -6.76 5.13
N LEU A 163 6.50 -6.73 4.25
CA LEU A 163 7.92 -6.58 4.63
C LEU A 163 8.41 -5.12 4.64
N ARG A 164 7.57 -4.14 4.30
CA ARG A 164 7.96 -2.73 4.20
C ARG A 164 8.69 -2.23 5.44
N ASP A 165 8.16 -2.50 6.64
CA ASP A 165 8.78 -2.09 7.90
C ASP A 165 10.19 -2.63 8.12
N ARG A 166 10.46 -3.82 7.57
CA ARG A 166 11.76 -4.47 7.69
C ARG A 166 12.77 -3.92 6.68
N LEU A 167 12.28 -3.46 5.53
CA LEU A 167 13.10 -2.97 4.42
C LEU A 167 13.33 -1.45 4.49
N TRP A 168 12.37 -0.70 5.04
CA TRP A 168 12.37 0.77 5.08
C TRP A 168 12.33 1.36 6.50
N GLY A 169 11.97 0.57 7.52
CA GLY A 169 11.88 1.04 8.89
C GLY A 169 13.22 0.98 9.65
N THR A 170 13.31 1.75 10.73
CA THR A 170 14.41 1.70 11.72
C THR A 170 14.46 0.38 12.51
N ALA A 171 13.49 -0.52 12.31
CA ALA A 171 13.46 -1.85 12.88
C ALA A 171 14.47 -2.75 12.14
N ALA A 172 15.75 -2.57 12.50
CA ALA A 172 16.79 -3.52 12.18
C ALA A 172 16.30 -4.94 12.50
N ALA A 173 16.46 -5.85 11.54
CA ALA A 173 15.95 -7.22 11.59
C ALA A 173 16.12 -7.91 12.95
N GLY A 174 15.24 -8.87 13.26
CA GLY A 174 15.30 -9.65 14.49
C GLY A 174 14.15 -9.31 15.44
N ARG A 175 14.47 -9.16 16.75
CA ARG A 175 13.45 -9.12 17.81
C ARG A 175 12.44 -7.99 17.68
N GLU A 176 12.85 -6.82 17.17
CA GLU A 176 11.94 -5.68 17.01
C GLU A 176 10.92 -5.91 15.89
N PHE A 177 11.36 -6.46 14.75
CA PHE A 177 10.46 -6.86 13.66
C PHE A 177 9.46 -7.93 14.12
N GLU A 178 9.94 -8.94 14.86
CA GLU A 178 9.09 -9.98 15.43
C GLU A 178 8.06 -9.39 16.42
N ARG A 179 8.49 -8.50 17.31
CA ARG A 179 7.61 -7.81 18.27
C ARG A 179 6.50 -7.03 17.56
N ARG A 180 6.86 -6.18 16.58
CA ARG A 180 5.87 -5.40 15.81
C ARG A 180 4.91 -6.29 15.01
N THR A 181 5.42 -7.37 14.43
CA THR A 181 4.57 -8.33 13.71
C THR A 181 3.60 -9.02 14.66
N ALA A 182 4.06 -9.39 15.86
CA ALA A 182 3.22 -10.00 16.88
C ALA A 182 2.14 -9.05 17.42
N GLU A 183 2.48 -7.77 17.62
CA GLU A 183 1.55 -6.74 18.11
C GLU A 183 0.38 -6.46 17.14
N ARG A 184 0.55 -6.75 15.85
CA ARG A 184 -0.53 -6.64 14.86
C ARG A 184 -1.56 -7.75 14.99
N VAL A 185 -1.24 -8.86 15.63
CA VAL A 185 -2.17 -9.97 15.82
C VAL A 185 -3.06 -9.67 17.02
N MET A 186 -4.36 -9.60 16.76
CA MET A 186 -5.36 -9.12 17.70
C MET A 186 -6.09 -10.26 18.39
N MET A 187 -6.52 -10.01 19.63
CA MET A 187 -7.48 -10.90 20.29
C MET A 187 -8.82 -10.90 19.52
N PRO A 188 -9.64 -11.98 19.57
CA PRO A 188 -10.89 -12.05 18.80
C PRO A 188 -11.86 -10.87 19.04
N THR A 189 -11.96 -10.39 20.28
CA THR A 189 -12.78 -9.23 20.65
C THR A 189 -12.26 -7.93 20.05
N GLU A 190 -10.94 -7.75 20.05
CA GLU A 190 -10.26 -6.60 19.47
C GLU A 190 -10.36 -6.63 17.93
N ALA A 191 -10.09 -7.78 17.31
CA ALA A 191 -10.26 -7.98 15.87
C ALA A 191 -11.70 -7.69 15.42
N LYS A 192 -12.71 -8.07 16.22
CA LYS A 192 -14.11 -7.73 15.95
C LYS A 192 -14.37 -6.22 16.01
N GLN A 193 -13.81 -5.53 17.00
CA GLN A 193 -13.94 -4.09 17.14
C GLN A 193 -13.26 -3.34 15.99
N MET A 194 -12.03 -3.73 15.65
CA MET A 194 -11.20 -3.06 14.64
C MET A 194 -11.65 -3.33 13.20
N SER A 195 -12.29 -4.48 12.93
CA SER A 195 -12.75 -4.84 11.58
C SER A 195 -14.08 -4.20 11.16
N GLY A 196 -14.79 -3.55 12.09
CA GLY A 196 -16.08 -2.93 11.79
C GLY A 196 -17.15 -3.94 11.36
N LEU A 197 -16.98 -5.22 11.71
CA LEU A 197 -17.97 -6.27 11.47
C LEU A 197 -19.18 -6.08 12.40
N GLY A 198 -20.37 -6.09 11.81
CA GLY A 198 -21.63 -5.91 12.53
C GLY A 198 -21.94 -7.02 13.55
N PRO A 199 -23.01 -6.84 14.36
CA PRO A 199 -23.34 -7.74 15.48
C PRO A 199 -23.59 -9.19 15.07
N GLY A 200 -24.02 -9.45 13.83
CA GLY A 200 -24.27 -10.79 13.29
C GLY A 200 -23.01 -11.58 12.89
N TRP A 201 -21.82 -11.08 13.18
CA TRP A 201 -20.55 -11.76 12.89
C TRP A 201 -19.87 -12.26 14.16
N GLU A 202 -19.27 -13.44 14.05
CA GLU A 202 -18.33 -13.99 15.02
C GLU A 202 -16.93 -13.95 14.43
N VAL A 203 -15.95 -13.54 15.23
CA VAL A 203 -14.54 -13.46 14.84
C VAL A 203 -13.76 -14.41 15.73
N ALA A 204 -12.96 -15.27 15.13
CA ALA A 204 -12.15 -16.25 15.84
C ALA A 204 -10.68 -15.84 15.95
N GLY A 205 -10.24 -14.85 15.17
CA GLY A 205 -8.90 -14.30 15.20
C GLY A 205 -8.73 -13.30 14.07
N GLY A 206 -7.68 -12.50 14.13
CA GLY A 206 -7.39 -11.55 13.07
C GLY A 206 -6.08 -10.83 13.33
N TRP A 207 -5.63 -10.10 12.32
CA TRP A 207 -4.49 -9.23 12.47
C TRP A 207 -4.57 -8.03 11.53
N GLU A 208 -3.88 -6.97 11.92
CA GLU A 208 -3.80 -5.72 11.18
C GLU A 208 -2.88 -5.89 9.97
N LEU A 209 -3.40 -5.55 8.80
CA LEU A 209 -2.65 -5.58 7.54
C LEU A 209 -1.97 -4.26 7.28
N GLY A 210 -2.56 -3.15 7.69
CA GLY A 210 -1.99 -1.82 7.58
C GLY A 210 -2.99 -0.73 7.97
N GLU A 211 -2.54 0.50 7.83
CA GLU A 211 -3.25 1.69 8.31
C GLU A 211 -3.52 2.69 7.16
N GLY A 212 -4.45 3.61 7.40
CA GLY A 212 -4.58 4.82 6.61
C GLY A 212 -4.75 6.08 7.45
N ARG A 213 -4.50 7.23 6.82
CA ARG A 213 -4.86 8.56 7.29
C ARG A 213 -6.31 8.58 7.77
N GLU A 214 -6.56 9.45 8.74
CA GLU A 214 -7.88 9.66 9.34
C GLU A 214 -8.42 8.41 10.05
N GLU A 215 -7.53 7.70 10.75
CA GLU A 215 -7.85 6.54 11.59
C GLU A 215 -8.51 5.40 10.77
N GLY A 216 -8.00 5.20 9.55
CA GLY A 216 -8.38 4.08 8.69
C GLY A 216 -7.60 2.81 9.03
N TRP A 217 -8.26 1.65 9.05
CA TRP A 217 -7.63 0.36 9.41
C TRP A 217 -7.95 -0.72 8.40
N PHE A 218 -6.94 -1.50 8.02
CA PHE A 218 -7.12 -2.72 7.24
C PHE A 218 -6.85 -3.95 8.10
N CYS A 219 -7.76 -4.91 8.09
CA CYS A 219 -7.61 -6.16 8.84
C CYS A 219 -7.88 -7.38 7.97
N ALA A 220 -7.16 -8.47 8.25
CA ALA A 220 -7.59 -9.82 7.91
C ALA A 220 -8.25 -10.43 9.14
N VAL A 221 -9.49 -10.90 9.00
CA VAL A 221 -10.25 -11.51 10.10
C VAL A 221 -10.78 -12.87 9.70
N TYR A 222 -10.58 -13.86 10.57
CA TYR A 222 -11.14 -15.20 10.42
C TYR A 222 -12.49 -15.21 11.11
N CYS A 223 -13.57 -15.18 10.32
CA CYS A 223 -14.90 -14.93 10.82
C CYS A 223 -15.96 -15.82 10.18
N ARG A 224 -17.12 -15.89 10.80
CA ARG A 224 -18.35 -16.47 10.24
C ARG A 224 -19.53 -15.58 10.56
N ARG A 225 -20.58 -15.65 9.75
CA ARG A 225 -21.85 -15.00 10.04
C ARG A 225 -22.70 -15.95 10.88
N ALA A 226 -23.39 -15.43 11.89
CA ALA A 226 -24.28 -16.25 12.73
C ALA A 226 -25.36 -16.92 11.86
N GLY A 227 -25.49 -18.24 11.99
CA GLY A 227 -26.44 -19.04 11.20
C GLY A 227 -26.00 -19.35 9.76
N ASP A 228 -24.77 -19.03 9.37
CA ASP A 228 -24.22 -19.38 8.06
C ASP A 228 -23.62 -20.81 8.07
N GLU A 229 -24.08 -21.65 7.13
CA GLU A 229 -23.53 -22.99 6.89
C GLU A 229 -22.11 -22.95 6.29
N GLY A 230 -21.69 -21.78 5.80
CA GLY A 230 -20.41 -21.58 5.12
C GLY A 230 -19.15 -21.74 5.99
N GLY A 231 -19.30 -21.84 7.32
CA GLY A 231 -18.20 -22.03 8.27
C GLY A 231 -17.25 -20.84 8.40
N TRP A 232 -16.16 -21.03 9.13
CA TRP A 232 -15.12 -20.02 9.34
C TRP A 232 -14.33 -19.73 8.06
N ARG A 233 -14.15 -18.45 7.72
CA ARG A 233 -13.39 -18.02 6.53
C ARG A 233 -12.66 -16.72 6.78
N TRP A 234 -11.59 -16.51 6.04
CA TRP A 234 -10.90 -15.21 6.01
C TRP A 234 -11.75 -14.17 5.26
N ARG A 235 -11.78 -12.96 5.81
CA ARG A 235 -12.31 -11.74 5.20
C ARG A 235 -11.31 -10.63 5.37
N TYR A 236 -11.35 -9.69 4.44
CA TYR A 236 -10.55 -8.48 4.45
C TYR A 236 -11.47 -7.32 4.75
N THR A 237 -11.06 -6.42 5.62
CA THR A 237 -11.90 -5.29 6.02
C THR A 237 -11.14 -3.99 5.91
N PHE A 238 -11.86 -2.94 5.54
CA PHE A 238 -11.44 -1.57 5.70
C PHE A 238 -12.43 -0.85 6.61
N VAL A 239 -11.94 -0.16 7.62
CA VAL A 239 -12.75 0.68 8.51
C VAL A 239 -12.20 2.10 8.45
N SER A 240 -13.07 3.08 8.22
CA SER A 240 -12.74 4.49 8.39
C SER A 240 -13.53 5.03 9.57
N GLN A 241 -12.82 5.49 10.60
CA GLN A 241 -13.46 6.12 11.76
C GLN A 241 -14.00 7.51 11.42
N TRP A 242 -13.37 8.22 10.47
CA TRP A 242 -13.80 9.56 10.06
C TRP A 242 -15.19 9.60 9.43
N VAL A 243 -15.48 8.69 8.49
CA VAL A 243 -16.82 8.59 7.85
C VAL A 243 -17.70 7.52 8.50
N TYR A 244 -17.28 6.94 9.62
CA TYR A 244 -17.97 5.86 10.33
C TYR A 244 -18.45 4.73 9.39
N SER A 245 -17.58 4.30 8.48
CA SER A 245 -17.93 3.29 7.48
C SER A 245 -16.99 2.08 7.56
N SER A 246 -17.54 0.90 7.27
CA SER A 246 -16.77 -0.32 7.11
C SER A 246 -17.11 -0.99 5.78
N ARG A 247 -16.10 -1.60 5.16
CA ARG A 247 -16.24 -2.46 3.98
C ARG A 247 -15.64 -3.82 4.29
N VAL A 248 -16.31 -4.86 3.82
CA VAL A 248 -15.93 -6.26 4.02
C VAL A 248 -15.81 -6.90 2.65
N PHE A 249 -14.67 -7.54 2.41
CA PHE A 249 -14.34 -8.20 1.16
C PHE A 249 -14.14 -9.69 1.41
N GLY A 250 -14.68 -10.51 0.50
CA GLY A 250 -14.58 -11.96 0.53
C GLY A 250 -13.20 -12.50 0.11
N SER A 251 -12.41 -11.69 -0.59
CA SER A 251 -11.09 -12.05 -1.12
C SER A 251 -10.18 -10.84 -1.28
N VAL A 252 -8.87 -11.07 -1.37
CA VAL A 252 -7.86 -10.06 -1.73
C VAL A 252 -8.16 -9.49 -3.12
N ALA A 253 -8.64 -10.30 -4.06
CA ALA A 253 -8.96 -9.85 -5.41
C ALA A 253 -10.09 -8.80 -5.43
N GLU A 254 -11.16 -9.05 -4.67
CA GLU A 254 -12.26 -8.10 -4.49
C GLU A 254 -11.78 -6.81 -3.80
N PHE A 255 -10.94 -6.96 -2.77
CA PHE A 255 -10.32 -5.82 -2.10
C PHE A 255 -9.52 -4.95 -3.07
N LEU A 256 -8.59 -5.54 -3.83
CA LEU A 256 -7.72 -4.81 -4.76
C LEU A 256 -8.51 -4.09 -5.86
N GLY A 257 -9.61 -4.70 -6.34
CA GLY A 257 -10.50 -4.08 -7.33
C GLY A 257 -11.23 -2.85 -6.80
N TRP A 258 -11.54 -2.80 -5.50
CA TRP A 258 -12.05 -1.58 -4.87
C TRP A 258 -10.91 -0.58 -4.60
N TYR A 259 -9.80 -1.07 -4.06
CA TYR A 259 -8.73 -0.25 -3.51
C TYR A 259 -7.95 0.55 -4.56
N CYS A 260 -7.87 0.10 -5.82
CA CYS A 260 -7.23 0.87 -6.89
C CYS A 260 -7.89 2.24 -7.16
N THR A 261 -9.17 2.40 -6.76
CA THR A 261 -9.95 3.65 -6.89
C THR A 261 -10.18 4.35 -5.55
N PHE A 262 -9.57 3.85 -4.48
CA PHE A 262 -9.77 4.41 -3.14
C PHE A 262 -9.23 5.84 -3.06
N ASN A 263 -10.07 6.78 -2.64
CA ASN A 263 -9.76 8.21 -2.62
C ASN A 263 -9.27 8.78 -3.97
N GLU A 264 -9.65 8.15 -5.09
CA GLU A 264 -9.35 8.68 -6.41
C GLU A 264 -10.12 10.00 -6.61
N GLY A 265 -9.38 11.12 -6.57
CA GLY A 265 -9.89 12.45 -6.84
C GLY A 265 -9.90 12.80 -8.34
N GLU A 266 -10.34 14.02 -8.66
CA GLU A 266 -10.19 14.59 -10.00
C GLU A 266 -8.71 14.73 -10.38
N LEU A 267 -8.41 14.74 -11.69
CA LEU A 267 -7.07 15.08 -12.13
C LEU A 267 -6.79 16.55 -11.82
N PRO A 268 -5.54 16.91 -11.46
CA PRO A 268 -5.16 18.30 -11.35
C PRO A 268 -5.42 19.01 -12.69
N ARG A 269 -5.80 20.28 -12.61
CA ARG A 269 -5.95 21.14 -13.78
C ARG A 269 -4.84 22.16 -13.79
N ALA A 270 -4.18 22.34 -14.93
CA ALA A 270 -3.03 23.23 -15.04
C ALA A 270 -3.38 24.68 -14.67
N GLU A 271 -4.63 25.12 -14.89
CA GLU A 271 -5.08 26.47 -14.54
C GLU A 271 -5.26 26.70 -13.03
N GLU A 272 -5.30 25.62 -12.25
CA GLU A 272 -5.46 25.66 -10.80
C GLU A 272 -4.11 25.59 -10.05
N LEU A 273 -3.00 25.39 -10.79
CA LEU A 273 -1.65 25.31 -10.24
C LEU A 273 -1.00 26.69 -10.14
N ASN A 274 -0.19 26.90 -9.10
CA ASN A 274 0.60 28.11 -8.89
C ASN A 274 2.09 27.80 -9.03
N ALA A 275 2.83 28.59 -9.82
CA ALA A 275 4.23 28.33 -10.12
C ALA A 275 5.13 28.43 -8.87
N ASP A 276 4.94 29.45 -8.04
CA ASP A 276 5.73 29.65 -6.82
C ASP A 276 5.50 28.53 -5.80
N ASP A 277 4.23 28.15 -5.59
CA ASP A 277 3.87 27.04 -4.69
C ASP A 277 4.51 25.73 -5.16
N ILE A 278 4.36 25.41 -6.44
CA ILE A 278 4.86 24.17 -7.02
C ILE A 278 6.39 24.11 -6.97
N LEU A 279 7.09 25.21 -7.32
CA LEU A 279 8.55 25.26 -7.24
C LEU A 279 9.06 25.19 -5.80
N ALA A 280 8.30 25.71 -4.83
CA ALA A 280 8.56 25.51 -3.40
C ALA A 280 8.21 24.10 -2.89
N GLY A 281 7.72 23.20 -3.75
CA GLY A 281 7.34 21.83 -3.40
C GLY A 281 5.99 21.71 -2.67
N LEU A 282 5.13 22.73 -2.80
CA LEU A 282 3.78 22.76 -2.26
C LEU A 282 2.80 22.31 -3.36
N PHE A 283 2.12 21.17 -3.15
CA PHE A 283 1.28 20.49 -4.14
C PHE A 283 -0.09 20.08 -3.60
#